data_AF-A0A532D8D1-F1
#
_entry.id   AF-A0A532D8D1-F1
#
_cell.length_a   1.000
_cell.length_b   1.000
_cell.length_c   1.000
_cell.angle_alpha   90.00
_cell.angle_beta   90.00
_cell.angle_gamma   90.00
#
_symmetry.space_group_name_H-M   'P 1'
#
loop_
_entity.id
_entity.type
_entity.pdbx_description
1 polymer ?
#
loop_
_entity_poly.entity_id
_entity_poly.type
_entity_poly.pdbx_seq_one_letter_code
_entity_poly.pdbx_strand_id
1 'polypeptide(L)'
;MAVHKLMPMPILEWCKKPKVIAAVVCAGFASGTFVPYLVFGSAPDDPSCGRFDYNRKCDLSPTLFLIVDLIIGVLLAVFFHYLSKRNQIRLDQIIESQEALRNKRMDYAAKHLKQLFHLTLFTMSVTKRSITHYNLTVGLKDDEKPMWMQSVTLSELRRDEAKLGRVLQSVRSILTAANDVLDPDMVNRVDGVCNYLGEISVEQKADGTMEFPKYDVCRMKVGYLIELLQTYSRETRSFKDIVEETYRTSTVESEPDLAEEVKH
;
A
#
# COMPACT_ATOMS: atom_id res chain seq x y z
N MET A 1 56.11 -2.10 -33.73
CA MET A 1 55.02 -1.72 -34.65
C MET A 1 53.98 -2.83 -34.65
N ALA A 2 52.88 -2.67 -33.91
CA ALA A 2 51.77 -3.60 -33.91
C ALA A 2 50.57 -2.91 -34.57
N VAL A 3 50.25 -3.31 -35.80
CA VAL A 3 49.06 -2.86 -36.52
C VAL A 3 47.87 -3.61 -35.96
N HIS A 4 47.11 -2.96 -35.08
CA HIS A 4 45.83 -3.48 -34.60
C HIS A 4 44.84 -3.47 -35.76
N LYS A 5 44.59 -4.66 -36.31
CA LYS A 5 43.59 -4.92 -37.33
C LYS A 5 42.21 -4.70 -36.70
N LEU A 6 41.60 -3.53 -36.94
CA LEU A 6 40.19 -3.29 -36.65
C LEU A 6 39.35 -4.21 -37.54
N MET A 7 38.94 -5.36 -37.00
CA MET A 7 37.89 -6.16 -37.61
C MET A 7 36.56 -5.41 -37.50
N PRO A 8 35.82 -5.21 -38.60
CA PRO A 8 34.46 -4.70 -38.53
C PRO A 8 33.60 -5.75 -37.82
N MET A 9 33.19 -5.45 -36.59
CA MET A 9 32.22 -6.28 -35.87
C MET A 9 30.89 -6.26 -36.64
N PRO A 10 30.21 -7.41 -36.77
CA PRO A 10 28.94 -7.49 -37.49
C PRO A 10 27.90 -6.59 -36.80
N ILE A 11 27.16 -5.84 -37.62
CA ILE A 11 26.11 -4.88 -37.23
C ILE A 11 25.08 -5.49 -36.25
N LEU A 12 24.94 -6.82 -36.25
CA LEU A 12 24.03 -7.56 -35.37
C LEU A 12 24.39 -7.48 -33.88
N GLU A 13 25.68 -7.37 -33.50
CA GLU A 13 26.07 -7.28 -32.09
C GLU A 13 25.86 -5.89 -31.49
N TRP A 14 25.86 -4.85 -32.34
CA TRP A 14 25.58 -3.48 -31.93
C TRP A 14 24.15 -3.32 -31.39
N CYS A 15 23.20 -4.10 -31.91
CA CYS A 15 21.82 -4.16 -31.44
C CYS A 15 21.68 -4.52 -29.94
N LYS A 16 22.70 -5.15 -29.33
CA LYS A 16 22.68 -5.50 -27.90
C LYS A 16 23.06 -4.32 -26.99
N LYS A 17 23.67 -3.25 -27.51
CA LYS A 17 24.16 -2.11 -26.72
C LYS A 17 23.42 -0.82 -27.12
N PRO A 18 22.23 -0.53 -26.54
CA PRO A 18 21.39 0.59 -26.95
C PRO A 18 22.07 1.97 -26.78
N LYS A 19 22.98 2.11 -25.81
CA LYS A 19 23.78 3.33 -25.61
C LYS A 19 24.71 3.62 -26.78
N VAL A 20 25.23 2.57 -27.42
CA VAL A 20 26.17 2.67 -28.54
C VAL A 20 25.43 2.99 -29.83
N ILE A 21 24.25 2.41 -30.04
CA ILE A 21 23.38 2.77 -31.17
C ILE A 21 22.88 4.21 -31.05
N ALA A 22 22.45 4.63 -29.85
CA ALA A 22 22.05 6.02 -29.58
C ALA A 22 23.19 7.00 -29.92
N ALA A 23 24.41 6.69 -29.46
CA ALA A 23 25.58 7.51 -29.75
C ALA A 23 25.88 7.58 -31.25
N VAL A 24 25.76 6.47 -31.99
CA VAL A 24 25.99 6.47 -33.45
C VAL A 24 24.90 7.19 -34.22
N VAL A 25 23.62 7.02 -33.85
CA VAL A 25 22.52 7.74 -34.50
C VAL A 25 22.61 9.23 -34.20
N CYS A 26 22.90 9.63 -32.96
CA CYS A 26 23.13 11.04 -32.62
C CYS A 26 24.38 11.60 -33.28
N ALA A 27 25.49 10.84 -33.34
CA ALA A 27 26.71 11.27 -34.03
C ALA A 27 26.50 11.37 -35.54
N GLY A 28 25.72 10.47 -36.14
CA GLY A 28 25.34 10.49 -37.55
C GLY A 28 24.36 11.62 -37.89
N PHE A 29 23.44 11.95 -36.99
CA PHE A 29 22.57 13.12 -37.11
C PHE A 29 23.38 14.41 -36.99
N ALA A 30 24.22 14.50 -35.95
CA ALA A 30 25.08 15.65 -35.73
C ALA A 30 26.03 15.84 -36.92
N SER A 31 26.72 14.79 -37.38
CA SER A 31 27.59 14.92 -38.56
C SER A 31 26.82 15.19 -39.85
N GLY A 32 25.69 14.51 -40.07
CA GLY A 32 24.86 14.66 -41.27
C GLY A 32 24.17 16.01 -41.40
N THR A 33 23.91 16.71 -40.30
CA THR A 33 23.33 18.07 -40.32
C THR A 33 24.39 19.15 -40.18
N PHE A 34 25.39 18.94 -39.32
CA PHE A 34 26.43 19.92 -39.00
C PHE A 34 27.52 19.99 -40.07
N VAL A 35 27.91 18.87 -40.70
CA VAL A 35 28.96 18.88 -41.75
C VAL A 35 28.45 19.57 -43.01
N PRO A 36 27.24 19.33 -43.53
CA PRO A 36 26.73 20.12 -44.65
C PRO A 36 26.50 21.58 -44.28
N TYR A 37 26.10 21.89 -43.04
CA TYR A 37 25.99 23.27 -42.56
C TYR A 37 27.35 23.98 -42.57
N LEU A 38 28.44 23.30 -42.21
CA LEU A 38 29.78 23.89 -42.23
C LEU A 38 30.41 23.94 -43.62
N VAL A 39 30.25 22.89 -44.43
CA VAL A 39 30.87 22.75 -45.75
C VAL A 39 30.13 23.53 -46.83
N PHE A 40 28.79 23.55 -46.78
CA PHE A 40 27.95 24.24 -47.78
C PHE A 40 27.25 25.48 -47.23
N GLY A 41 27.24 25.71 -45.91
CA GLY A 41 26.66 26.92 -45.31
C GLY A 41 27.64 28.07 -45.13
N SER A 42 28.92 27.91 -45.49
CA SER A 42 29.97 28.91 -45.26
C SER A 42 30.46 29.68 -46.49
N ALA A 43 29.89 29.47 -47.69
CA ALA A 43 30.11 30.40 -48.82
C ALA A 43 29.07 30.19 -49.94
N PRO A 44 28.51 31.27 -50.52
CA PRO A 44 27.97 31.20 -51.87
C PRO A 44 29.12 31.28 -52.87
N ASP A 45 29.22 30.33 -53.79
CA ASP A 45 30.12 30.46 -54.95
C ASP A 45 29.58 31.49 -55.98
N ASP A 46 28.36 32.02 -55.79
CA ASP A 46 27.80 33.15 -56.56
C ASP A 46 26.82 34.01 -55.70
N PRO A 47 26.93 35.36 -55.69
CA PRO A 47 26.08 36.25 -54.88
C PRO A 47 24.60 36.30 -55.29
N SER A 48 24.22 35.63 -56.39
CA SER A 48 22.86 35.61 -56.92
C SER A 48 22.04 34.35 -56.58
N CYS A 49 22.60 33.40 -55.83
CA CYS A 49 21.88 32.18 -55.44
C CYS A 49 21.67 32.11 -53.93
N GLY A 50 20.41 32.31 -53.52
CA GLY A 50 19.98 32.10 -52.15
C GLY A 50 19.98 30.62 -51.77
N ARG A 51 20.20 30.34 -50.47
CA ARG A 51 20.22 28.99 -49.87
C ARG A 51 18.97 28.14 -50.13
N PHE A 52 17.87 28.77 -50.54
CA PHE A 52 16.60 28.14 -50.87
C PHE A 52 16.08 28.50 -52.27
N ASP A 53 16.90 29.14 -53.11
CA ASP A 53 16.49 29.56 -54.45
C ASP A 53 16.62 28.42 -55.46
N TYR A 54 15.52 28.16 -56.17
CA TYR A 54 15.46 27.13 -57.20
C TYR A 54 15.92 27.70 -58.54
N ASN A 55 17.24 27.75 -58.78
CA ASN A 55 17.82 28.30 -60.02
C ASN A 55 18.61 27.24 -60.79
N ARG A 56 18.40 27.14 -62.11
CA ARG A 56 19.04 26.13 -63.00
C ARG A 56 20.55 26.30 -63.19
N LYS A 57 21.11 27.46 -62.81
CA LYS A 57 22.55 27.76 -62.92
C LYS A 57 23.35 27.43 -61.65
N CYS A 58 22.68 27.06 -60.57
CA CYS A 58 23.32 26.77 -59.30
C CYS A 58 23.34 25.25 -59.07
N ASP A 59 24.54 24.69 -59.19
CA ASP A 59 24.81 23.26 -59.05
C ASP A 59 24.88 22.88 -57.57
N LEU A 60 23.74 22.83 -56.90
CA LEU A 60 23.51 21.90 -55.79
C LEU A 60 22.01 21.82 -55.53
N SER A 61 21.42 20.70 -55.92
CA SER A 61 19.98 20.44 -55.90
C SER A 61 19.37 20.50 -54.47
N PRO A 62 18.51 21.48 -54.16
CA PRO A 62 17.81 21.57 -52.87
C PRO A 62 16.97 20.33 -52.54
N THR A 63 16.56 19.56 -53.55
CA THR A 63 15.83 18.30 -53.38
C THR A 63 16.70 17.16 -52.84
N LEU A 64 18.01 17.16 -53.08
CA LEU A 64 18.89 16.12 -52.53
C LEU A 64 18.98 16.23 -51.00
N PHE A 65 19.09 17.45 -50.47
CA PHE A 65 19.10 17.70 -49.03
C PHE A 65 17.79 17.29 -48.36
N LEU A 66 16.64 17.59 -48.99
CA LEU A 66 15.33 17.14 -48.49
C LEU A 66 15.21 15.61 -48.40
N ILE A 67 15.77 14.88 -49.37
CA ILE A 67 15.76 13.42 -49.36
C ILE A 67 16.64 12.88 -48.22
N VAL A 68 17.81 13.50 -47.99
CA VAL A 68 18.71 13.12 -46.88
C VAL A 68 18.04 13.38 -45.53
N ASP A 69 17.42 14.54 -45.33
CA ASP A 69 16.70 14.88 -44.10
C ASP A 69 15.51 13.94 -43.85
N LEU A 70 14.78 13.55 -44.90
CA LEU A 70 13.68 12.58 -44.81
C LEU A 70 14.18 11.22 -44.32
N ILE A 71 15.28 10.70 -44.89
CA ILE A 71 15.85 9.41 -44.52
C ILE A 71 16.31 9.43 -43.06
N ILE A 72 17.00 10.49 -42.65
CA ILE A 72 17.48 10.66 -41.28
C ILE A 72 16.30 10.77 -40.30
N GLY A 73 15.26 11.52 -40.66
CA GLY A 73 14.02 11.64 -39.87
C GLY A 73 13.33 10.29 -39.67
N VAL A 74 13.24 9.46 -40.71
CA VAL A 74 12.67 8.10 -40.62
C VAL A 74 13.52 7.20 -39.72
N LEU A 75 14.85 7.23 -39.86
CA LEU A 75 15.76 6.44 -39.01
C LEU A 75 15.65 6.85 -37.53
N LEU A 76 15.58 8.15 -37.26
CA LEU A 76 15.34 8.67 -35.91
C LEU A 76 13.99 8.25 -35.37
N ALA A 77 12.93 8.33 -36.17
CA ALA A 77 11.58 7.91 -35.78
C ALA A 77 11.55 6.42 -35.41
N VAL A 78 12.17 5.55 -36.22
CA VAL A 78 12.28 4.11 -35.94
C VAL A 78 13.10 3.87 -34.67
N PHE A 79 14.18 4.61 -34.46
CA PHE A 79 15.02 4.50 -33.27
C PHE A 79 14.27 4.93 -32.00
N PHE A 80 13.55 6.06 -32.03
CA PHE A 80 12.73 6.50 -30.90
C PHE A 80 11.57 5.55 -30.64
N HIS A 81 10.94 5.00 -31.68
CA HIS A 81 9.91 3.98 -31.52
C HIS A 81 10.46 2.73 -30.82
N TYR A 82 11.66 2.27 -31.20
CA TYR A 82 12.35 1.15 -30.53
C TYR A 82 12.64 1.45 -29.05
N LEU A 83 13.18 2.63 -28.74
CA LEU A 83 13.46 3.04 -27.35
C LEU A 83 12.17 3.16 -26.53
N SER A 84 11.13 3.76 -27.09
CA SER A 84 9.83 3.91 -26.45
C SER A 84 9.22 2.54 -26.12
N LYS A 85 9.18 1.62 -27.09
CA LYS A 85 8.64 0.27 -26.88
C LYS A 85 9.41 -0.50 -25.80
N ARG A 86 10.74 -0.39 -25.77
CA ARG A 86 11.57 -1.02 -24.74
C ARG A 86 11.33 -0.43 -23.36
N ASN A 87 11.14 0.88 -23.27
CA ASN A 87 10.85 1.56 -22.01
C ASN A 87 9.45 1.20 -21.51
N GLN A 88 8.45 1.12 -22.40
CA GLN A 88 7.10 0.66 -22.08
C GLN A 88 7.11 -0.74 -21.48
N ILE A 89 7.74 -1.73 -22.15
CA ILE A 89 7.84 -3.10 -21.63
C ILE A 89 8.46 -3.16 -20.23
N ARG A 90 9.49 -2.33 -19.97
CA ARG A 90 10.12 -2.26 -18.64
C ARG A 90 9.21 -1.66 -17.58
N LEU A 91 8.47 -0.61 -17.94
CA LEU A 91 7.49 0.00 -17.04
C LEU A 91 6.38 -0.99 -16.71
N ASP A 92 5.87 -1.72 -17.71
CA ASP A 92 4.84 -2.74 -17.52
C ASP A 92 5.31 -3.85 -16.58
N GLN A 93 6.55 -4.34 -16.74
CA GLN A 93 7.14 -5.32 -15.84
C GLN A 93 7.28 -4.81 -14.40
N ILE A 94 7.67 -3.54 -14.23
CA ILE A 94 7.77 -2.92 -12.91
C ILE A 94 6.38 -2.82 -12.28
N ILE A 95 5.38 -2.37 -13.03
CA ILE A 95 3.99 -2.23 -12.57
C ILE A 95 3.45 -3.60 -12.14
N GLU A 96 3.59 -4.62 -12.97
CA GLU A 96 3.14 -5.98 -12.65
C GLU A 96 3.81 -6.53 -11.38
N SER A 97 5.13 -6.30 -11.24
CA SER A 97 5.86 -6.73 -10.03
C SER A 97 5.42 -6.00 -8.77
N GLN A 98 5.12 -4.70 -8.87
CA GLN A 98 4.62 -3.90 -7.76
C GLN A 98 3.19 -4.30 -7.39
N GLU A 99 2.33 -4.55 -8.38
CA GLU A 99 0.97 -5.01 -8.16
C GLU A 99 0.96 -6.38 -7.48
N ALA A 100 1.81 -7.31 -7.91
CA ALA A 100 1.97 -8.61 -7.26
C ALA A 100 2.43 -8.49 -5.80
N LEU A 101 3.36 -7.56 -5.50
CA LEU A 101 3.80 -7.29 -4.13
C LEU A 101 2.68 -6.66 -3.29
N ARG A 102 1.94 -5.69 -3.84
CA ARG A 102 0.78 -5.06 -3.18
C ARG A 102 -0.25 -6.12 -2.81
N ASN A 103 -0.60 -6.98 -3.75
CA ASN A 103 -1.57 -8.06 -3.56
C ASN A 103 -1.15 -9.02 -2.43
N LYS A 104 0.12 -9.42 -2.38
CA LYS A 104 0.66 -10.25 -1.29
C LYS A 104 0.60 -9.56 0.07
N ARG A 105 0.87 -8.25 0.12
CA ARG A 105 0.76 -7.47 1.36
C ARG A 105 -0.68 -7.40 1.84
N MET A 106 -1.64 -7.24 0.92
CA MET A 106 -3.07 -7.24 1.23
C MET A 106 -3.51 -8.56 1.86
N ASP A 107 -3.17 -9.68 1.20
CA ASP A 107 -3.51 -11.03 1.66
C ASP A 107 -2.92 -11.32 3.04
N TYR A 108 -1.68 -10.88 3.26
CA TYR A 108 -1.01 -11.01 4.54
C TYR A 108 -1.69 -10.17 5.62
N ALA A 109 -1.96 -8.89 5.33
CA ALA A 109 -2.59 -7.97 6.27
C ALA A 109 -3.99 -8.47 6.70
N ALA A 110 -4.84 -8.86 5.75
CA ALA A 110 -6.18 -9.37 6.05
C ALA A 110 -6.14 -10.63 6.94
N LYS A 111 -5.27 -11.59 6.61
CA LYS A 111 -5.11 -12.82 7.41
C LYS A 111 -4.54 -12.53 8.80
N HIS A 112 -3.55 -11.64 8.89
CA HIS A 112 -2.88 -11.32 10.14
C HIS A 112 -3.79 -10.52 11.07
N LEU A 113 -4.51 -9.51 10.55
CA LEU A 113 -5.51 -8.76 11.30
C LEU A 113 -6.58 -9.70 11.88
N LYS A 114 -7.09 -10.65 11.08
CA LYS A 114 -8.05 -11.65 11.56
C LYS A 114 -7.51 -12.44 12.75
N GLN A 115 -6.27 -12.91 12.65
CA GLN A 115 -5.62 -13.66 13.73
C GLN A 115 -5.41 -12.81 14.99
N LEU A 116 -5.02 -11.54 14.83
CA LEU A 116 -4.83 -10.62 15.96
C LEU A 116 -6.17 -10.28 16.65
N PHE A 117 -7.27 -10.16 15.91
CA PHE A 117 -8.58 -9.95 16.52
C PHE A 117 -9.11 -11.19 17.24
N HIS A 118 -8.88 -12.40 16.73
CA HIS A 118 -9.14 -13.62 17.50
C HIS A 118 -8.32 -13.67 18.80
N LEU A 119 -7.04 -13.28 18.74
CA LEU A 119 -6.19 -13.18 19.93
C LEU A 119 -6.69 -12.09 20.90
N THR A 120 -7.22 -10.99 20.37
CA THR A 120 -7.83 -9.90 21.17
C THR A 120 -9.06 -10.42 21.91
N LEU A 121 -9.99 -11.11 21.24
CA LEU A 121 -11.13 -11.74 21.91
C LEU A 121 -10.71 -12.74 22.99
N PHE A 122 -9.71 -13.57 22.68
CA PHE A 122 -9.20 -14.55 23.63
C PHE A 122 -8.61 -13.88 24.88
N THR A 123 -7.75 -12.88 24.69
CA THR A 123 -7.11 -12.16 25.79
C THR A 123 -8.10 -11.35 26.62
N MET A 124 -9.12 -10.76 25.99
CA MET A 124 -10.24 -10.14 26.71
C MET A 124 -11.00 -11.15 27.56
N SER A 125 -11.30 -12.33 27.01
CA SER A 125 -12.02 -13.40 27.73
C SER A 125 -11.22 -13.92 28.93
N VAL A 126 -9.89 -14.06 28.78
CA VAL A 126 -8.98 -14.39 29.86
C VAL A 126 -8.99 -13.30 30.93
N THR A 127 -8.91 -12.03 30.54
CA THR A 127 -8.97 -10.89 31.46
C THR A 127 -10.27 -10.88 32.27
N LYS A 128 -11.43 -11.10 31.62
CA LYS A 128 -12.73 -11.24 32.30
C LYS A 128 -12.72 -12.37 33.33
N ARG A 129 -12.13 -13.52 32.99
CA ARG A 129 -11.99 -14.65 33.92
C ARG A 129 -11.08 -14.29 35.11
N SER A 130 -9.96 -13.61 34.88
CA SER A 130 -9.05 -13.14 35.93
C SER A 130 -9.72 -12.15 36.88
N ILE A 131 -10.61 -11.29 36.38
CA ILE A 131 -11.45 -10.39 37.20
C ILE A 131 -12.40 -11.20 38.09
N THR A 132 -13.09 -12.20 37.54
CA THR A 132 -13.97 -13.06 38.34
C THR A 132 -13.21 -13.75 39.47
N HIS A 133 -12.01 -14.27 39.19
CA HIS A 133 -11.14 -14.86 40.22
C HIS A 133 -10.71 -13.86 41.28
N TYR A 134 -10.33 -12.64 40.87
CA TYR A 134 -10.02 -11.57 41.81
C TYR A 134 -11.22 -11.23 42.72
N ASN A 135 -12.40 -11.05 42.15
CA ASN A 135 -13.61 -10.70 42.91
C ASN A 135 -14.01 -11.81 43.89
N LEU A 136 -13.84 -13.08 43.51
CA LEU A 136 -14.02 -14.20 44.44
C LEU A 136 -13.07 -14.10 45.64
N THR A 137 -11.81 -13.73 45.43
CA THR A 137 -10.83 -13.55 46.53
C THR A 137 -11.11 -12.32 47.41
N VAL A 138 -11.72 -11.27 46.85
CA VAL A 138 -12.12 -10.07 47.62
C VAL A 138 -13.35 -10.36 48.49
N GLY A 139 -14.27 -11.20 48.03
CA GLY A 139 -15.48 -11.60 48.77
C GLY A 139 -15.28 -12.61 49.90
N LEU A 140 -14.05 -13.11 50.11
CA LEU A 140 -13.72 -13.99 51.24
C LEU A 140 -13.65 -13.19 52.55
N LYS A 141 -14.13 -13.78 53.65
CA LYS A 141 -14.04 -13.20 55.00
C LYS A 141 -12.59 -13.17 55.49
N ASP A 142 -12.24 -12.21 56.34
CA ASP A 142 -10.86 -11.97 56.81
C ASP A 142 -10.19 -13.20 57.46
N ASP A 143 -10.96 -14.08 58.10
CA ASP A 143 -10.45 -15.30 58.74
C ASP A 143 -9.95 -16.37 57.73
N GLU A 144 -10.36 -16.28 56.47
CA GLU A 144 -9.98 -17.19 55.37
C GLU A 144 -9.15 -16.50 54.28
N LYS A 145 -8.76 -15.24 54.48
CA LYS A 145 -8.16 -14.37 53.45
C LYS A 145 -6.66 -14.16 53.66
N PRO A 146 -5.79 -14.99 53.07
CA PRO A 146 -4.38 -14.65 52.99
C PRO A 146 -4.18 -13.40 52.11
N MET A 147 -3.69 -12.29 52.67
CA MET A 147 -3.37 -11.05 51.93
C MET A 147 -2.52 -11.29 50.67
N TRP A 148 -1.65 -12.31 50.69
CA TRP A 148 -0.83 -12.66 49.53
C TRP A 148 -1.67 -13.13 48.33
N MET A 149 -2.80 -13.80 48.54
CA MET A 149 -3.64 -14.33 47.47
C MET A 149 -4.29 -13.21 46.66
N GLN A 150 -4.78 -12.16 47.32
CA GLN A 150 -5.31 -10.97 46.65
C GLN A 150 -4.22 -10.24 45.83
N SER A 151 -2.98 -10.20 46.35
CA SER A 151 -1.86 -9.59 45.62
C SER A 151 -1.48 -10.40 44.36
N VAL A 152 -1.52 -11.73 44.45
CA VAL A 152 -1.22 -12.62 43.33
C VAL A 152 -2.30 -12.47 42.25
N THR A 153 -3.58 -12.56 42.60
CA THR A 153 -4.68 -12.44 41.62
C THR A 153 -4.72 -11.05 40.98
N LEU A 154 -4.42 -9.98 41.72
CA LEU A 154 -4.27 -8.63 41.17
C LEU A 154 -3.10 -8.55 40.17
N SER A 155 -1.96 -9.16 40.50
CA SER A 155 -0.78 -9.17 39.62
C SER A 155 -1.05 -9.95 38.32
N GLU A 156 -1.78 -11.07 38.40
CA GLU A 156 -2.20 -11.86 37.24
C GLU A 156 -3.16 -11.06 36.35
N LEU A 157 -4.14 -10.40 36.96
CA LEU A 157 -5.07 -9.51 36.27
C LEU A 157 -4.34 -8.39 35.51
N ARG A 158 -3.41 -7.68 36.17
CA ARG A 158 -2.59 -6.64 35.52
C ARG A 158 -1.71 -7.21 34.41
N ARG A 159 -1.19 -8.43 34.58
CA ARG A 159 -0.42 -9.11 33.53
C ARG A 159 -1.27 -9.42 32.30
N ASP A 160 -2.51 -9.84 32.50
CA ASP A 160 -3.43 -10.15 31.41
C ASP A 160 -3.94 -8.88 30.71
N GLU A 161 -4.21 -7.81 31.46
CA GLU A 161 -4.49 -6.47 30.92
C GLU A 161 -3.32 -5.96 30.04
N ALA A 162 -2.08 -6.10 30.53
CA ALA A 162 -0.88 -5.73 29.76
C ALA A 162 -0.67 -6.61 28.52
N LYS A 163 -1.14 -7.86 28.49
CA LYS A 163 -1.14 -8.68 27.27
C LYS A 163 -2.15 -8.13 26.26
N LEU A 164 -3.36 -7.78 26.69
CA LEU A 164 -4.37 -7.17 25.82
C LEU A 164 -3.86 -5.88 25.17
N GLY A 165 -3.24 -4.99 25.96
CA GLY A 165 -2.62 -3.77 25.43
C GLY A 165 -1.53 -4.04 24.37
N ARG A 166 -0.70 -5.07 24.56
CA ARG A 166 0.31 -5.47 23.57
C ARG A 166 -0.29 -6.03 22.29
N VAL A 167 -1.37 -6.80 22.38
CA VAL A 167 -2.08 -7.32 21.21
C VAL A 167 -2.70 -6.16 20.42
N LEU A 168 -3.34 -5.20 21.10
CA LEU A 168 -3.89 -4.00 20.47
C LEU A 168 -2.81 -3.16 19.78
N GLN A 169 -1.64 -3.01 20.41
CA GLN A 169 -0.51 -2.32 19.78
C GLN A 169 -0.03 -3.05 18.52
N SER A 170 -0.05 -4.38 18.53
CA SER A 170 0.29 -5.19 17.36
C SER A 170 -0.72 -5.00 16.23
N VAL A 171 -2.03 -4.90 16.54
CA VAL A 171 -3.09 -4.57 15.57
C VAL A 171 -2.82 -3.21 14.94
N ARG A 172 -2.58 -2.16 15.74
CA ARG A 172 -2.28 -0.80 15.24
C ARG A 172 -1.04 -0.77 14.35
N SER A 173 0.01 -1.51 14.73
CA SER A 173 1.24 -1.59 13.93
C SER A 173 1.00 -2.23 12.56
N ILE A 174 0.22 -3.32 12.50
CA ILE A 174 -0.13 -3.97 11.22
C ILE A 174 -1.04 -3.08 10.40
N LEU A 175 -2.01 -2.41 11.03
CA LEU A 175 -2.91 -1.48 10.36
C LEU A 175 -2.14 -0.33 9.71
N THR A 176 -1.19 0.27 10.44
CA THR A 176 -0.32 1.34 9.92
C THR A 176 0.52 0.85 8.76
N ALA A 177 1.09 -0.36 8.86
CA ALA A 177 1.91 -0.95 7.82
C ALA A 177 1.12 -1.39 6.57
N ALA A 178 -0.19 -1.55 6.68
CA ALA A 178 -1.08 -1.99 5.61
C ALA A 178 -2.02 -0.88 5.12
N ASN A 179 -1.85 0.36 5.59
CA ASN A 179 -2.72 1.49 5.26
C ASN A 179 -2.66 1.91 3.78
N ASP A 180 -1.55 1.60 3.10
CA ASP A 180 -1.37 1.84 1.66
C ASP A 180 -2.04 0.78 0.78
N VAL A 181 -2.47 -0.35 1.36
CA VAL A 181 -2.97 -1.51 0.63
C VAL A 181 -4.42 -1.88 1.00
N LEU A 182 -4.83 -1.63 2.24
CA LEU A 182 -6.19 -1.90 2.70
C LEU A 182 -7.16 -0.79 2.28
N ASP A 183 -8.43 -1.16 2.15
CA ASP A 183 -9.50 -0.19 1.89
C ASP A 183 -9.60 0.81 3.05
N PRO A 184 -9.74 2.12 2.77
CA PRO A 184 -9.78 3.15 3.80
C PRO A 184 -10.95 2.94 4.78
N ASP A 185 -12.08 2.43 4.30
CA ASP A 185 -13.23 2.10 5.14
C ASP A 185 -12.91 0.97 6.14
N MET A 186 -12.15 -0.04 5.71
CA MET A 186 -11.68 -1.10 6.61
C MET A 186 -10.74 -0.53 7.66
N VAL A 187 -9.80 0.32 7.25
CA VAL A 187 -8.84 0.94 8.15
C VAL A 187 -9.56 1.77 9.21
N ASN A 188 -10.52 2.60 8.81
CA ASN A 188 -11.31 3.43 9.72
C ASN A 188 -12.16 2.59 10.70
N ARG A 189 -12.80 1.51 10.21
CA ARG A 189 -13.57 0.59 11.06
C ARG A 189 -12.67 -0.09 12.09
N VAL A 190 -11.51 -0.59 11.68
CA VAL A 190 -10.53 -1.25 12.57
C VAL A 190 -9.95 -0.27 13.58
N ASP A 191 -9.58 0.95 13.16
CA ASP A 191 -9.03 1.97 14.05
C ASP A 191 -10.06 2.43 15.08
N GLY A 192 -11.31 2.64 14.68
CA GLY A 192 -12.41 2.98 15.60
C GLY A 192 -12.61 1.95 16.70
N VAL A 193 -12.53 0.65 16.38
CA VAL A 193 -12.59 -0.42 17.38
C VAL A 193 -11.33 -0.47 18.24
N CYS A 194 -10.14 -0.24 17.68
CA CYS A 194 -8.90 -0.18 18.45
C CYS A 194 -8.88 0.97 19.46
N ASN A 195 -9.39 2.15 19.07
CA ASN A 195 -9.50 3.31 19.94
C ASN A 195 -10.50 3.04 21.06
N TYR A 196 -11.67 2.50 20.73
CA TYR A 196 -12.65 2.07 21.72
C TYR A 196 -12.07 1.03 22.71
N LEU A 197 -11.30 0.05 22.24
CA LEU A 197 -10.65 -0.93 23.12
C LEU A 197 -9.49 -0.33 23.94
N GLY A 198 -8.82 0.71 23.43
CA GLY A 198 -7.72 1.38 24.11
C GLY A 198 -8.17 2.28 25.25
N GLU A 199 -9.39 2.82 25.17
CA GLU A 199 -10.00 3.63 26.24
C GLU A 199 -10.49 2.80 27.42
N ILE A 200 -10.60 1.48 27.25
CA ILE A 200 -11.19 0.62 28.28
C ILE A 200 -10.10 0.03 29.15
N SER A 201 -10.19 0.35 30.43
CA SER A 201 -9.35 -0.18 31.49
C SER A 201 -10.19 -0.96 32.50
N VAL A 202 -9.54 -1.85 33.25
CA VAL A 202 -10.20 -2.52 34.37
C VAL A 202 -10.39 -1.51 35.50
N GLU A 203 -11.63 -1.26 35.88
CA GLU A 203 -12.00 -0.27 36.90
C GLU A 203 -12.22 -0.95 38.26
N GLN A 204 -11.82 -0.28 39.34
CA GLN A 204 -12.08 -0.72 40.70
C GLN A 204 -13.37 -0.07 41.22
N LYS A 205 -14.33 -0.88 41.66
CA LYS A 205 -15.56 -0.43 42.30
C LYS A 205 -15.31 -0.01 43.75
N ALA A 206 -16.27 0.74 44.31
CA ALA A 206 -16.24 1.21 45.70
C ALA A 206 -16.21 0.07 46.74
N ASP A 207 -16.67 -1.12 46.36
CA ASP A 207 -16.63 -2.35 47.18
C ASP A 207 -15.26 -3.07 47.12
N GLY A 208 -14.28 -2.50 46.39
CA GLY A 208 -12.95 -3.08 46.19
C GLY A 208 -12.87 -4.16 45.11
N THR A 209 -13.99 -4.53 44.49
CA THR A 209 -14.02 -5.47 43.36
C THR A 209 -13.57 -4.80 42.06
N MET A 210 -13.15 -5.59 41.08
CA MET A 210 -12.74 -5.12 39.76
C MET A 210 -13.86 -5.41 38.75
N GLU A 211 -14.04 -4.54 37.76
CA GLU A 211 -14.97 -4.73 36.66
C GLU A 211 -14.31 -4.44 35.30
N PHE A 212 -14.74 -5.17 34.28
CA PHE A 212 -14.41 -4.86 32.89
C PHE A 212 -15.62 -4.14 32.26
N PRO A 213 -15.69 -2.80 32.39
CA PRO A 213 -16.80 -2.05 31.83
C PRO A 213 -16.89 -2.29 30.32
N LYS A 214 -18.12 -2.44 29.82
CA LYS A 214 -18.43 -2.57 28.39
C LYS A 214 -17.79 -3.78 27.68
N TYR A 215 -17.38 -4.82 28.42
CA TYR A 215 -16.84 -6.06 27.85
C TYR A 215 -17.72 -6.64 26.73
N ASP A 216 -19.04 -6.71 26.95
CA ASP A 216 -19.96 -7.34 26.00
C ASP A 216 -20.04 -6.52 24.70
N VAL A 217 -20.02 -5.18 24.79
CA VAL A 217 -19.97 -4.29 23.63
C VAL A 217 -18.66 -4.46 22.86
N CYS A 218 -17.52 -4.55 23.55
CA CYS A 218 -16.23 -4.81 22.92
C CYS A 218 -16.22 -6.17 22.22
N ARG A 219 -16.73 -7.20 22.90
CA ARG A 219 -16.80 -8.55 22.34
C ARG A 219 -17.62 -8.57 21.06
N MET A 220 -18.75 -7.85 21.03
CA MET A 220 -19.56 -7.71 19.82
C MET A 220 -18.81 -6.97 18.72
N LYS A 221 -18.20 -5.81 19.01
CA LYS A 221 -17.44 -5.02 18.03
C LYS A 221 -16.26 -5.79 17.42
N VAL A 222 -15.50 -6.50 18.26
CA VAL A 222 -14.39 -7.34 17.77
C VAL A 222 -14.91 -8.55 17.00
N GLY A 223 -16.03 -9.14 17.43
CA GLY A 223 -16.72 -10.22 16.70
C GLY A 223 -17.12 -9.78 15.29
N TYR A 224 -17.75 -8.62 15.17
CA TYR A 224 -18.11 -8.02 13.88
C TYR A 224 -16.89 -7.83 12.98
N LEU A 225 -15.77 -7.33 13.50
CA LEU A 225 -14.53 -7.19 12.70
C LEU A 225 -13.97 -8.54 12.24
N ILE A 226 -14.07 -9.57 13.07
CA ILE A 226 -13.65 -10.92 12.67
C ILE A 226 -14.50 -11.43 11.52
N GLU A 227 -15.82 -11.26 11.60
CA GLU A 227 -16.73 -11.63 10.51
C GLU A 227 -16.44 -10.83 9.24
N LEU A 228 -16.20 -9.52 9.37
CA LEU A 228 -15.87 -8.66 8.25
C LEU A 228 -14.56 -9.09 7.58
N LEU A 229 -13.53 -9.42 8.38
CA LEU A 229 -12.27 -9.95 7.85
C LEU A 229 -12.41 -11.38 7.30
N GLN A 230 -13.45 -12.12 7.66
CA GLN A 230 -13.79 -13.41 7.04
C GLN A 230 -14.40 -13.25 5.65
N THR A 231 -15.06 -12.13 5.35
CA THR A 231 -15.63 -11.89 4.02
C THR A 231 -14.58 -11.55 2.96
N TYR A 232 -13.31 -11.41 3.36
CA TYR A 232 -12.19 -11.15 2.46
C TYR A 232 -12.07 -12.25 1.39
N SER A 233 -12.24 -11.86 0.13
CA SER A 233 -12.00 -12.72 -1.02
C SER A 233 -10.63 -12.45 -1.61
N ARG A 234 -9.82 -13.50 -1.78
CA ARG A 234 -8.51 -13.40 -2.46
C ARG A 234 -8.63 -13.13 -3.96
N GLU A 235 -9.77 -13.50 -4.55
CA GLU A 235 -10.00 -13.37 -5.99
C GLU A 235 -10.35 -11.93 -6.36
N THR A 236 -11.25 -11.31 -5.59
CA THR A 236 -11.67 -9.92 -5.82
C THR A 236 -10.88 -8.91 -4.99
N ARG A 237 -10.09 -9.37 -4.01
CA ARG A 237 -9.33 -8.55 -3.05
C ARG A 237 -10.17 -7.44 -2.45
N SER A 238 -11.38 -7.82 -2.05
CA SER A 238 -12.36 -6.92 -1.48
C SER A 238 -13.05 -7.59 -0.30
N PHE A 239 -13.57 -6.76 0.59
CA PHE A 239 -14.42 -7.20 1.68
C PHE A 239 -15.87 -7.07 1.24
N LYS A 240 -16.70 -8.05 1.56
CA LYS A 240 -18.15 -7.91 1.40
C LYS A 240 -18.69 -7.21 2.63
N ASP A 241 -19.54 -6.21 2.43
CA ASP A 241 -20.29 -5.63 3.53
C ASP A 241 -21.22 -6.68 4.13
N ILE A 242 -21.14 -6.79 5.45
CA ILE A 242 -22.10 -7.55 6.23
C ILE A 242 -23.31 -6.63 6.36
N VAL A 243 -24.46 -7.07 5.84
CA VAL A 243 -25.74 -6.38 6.02
C VAL A 243 -25.97 -6.23 7.53
N GLU A 244 -25.99 -4.99 8.04
CA GLU A 244 -26.04 -4.62 9.47
C GLU A 244 -27.23 -5.18 10.26
N GLU A 245 -28.19 -5.80 9.58
CA GLU A 245 -29.49 -6.21 10.10
C GLU A 245 -29.39 -7.30 11.18
N THR A 246 -28.32 -8.10 11.20
CA THR A 246 -28.14 -9.17 12.20
C THR A 246 -27.66 -8.66 13.57
N TYR A 247 -27.11 -7.45 13.66
CA TYR A 247 -26.52 -6.92 14.91
C TYR A 247 -27.39 -5.89 15.63
N ARG A 248 -28.44 -5.36 14.99
CA ARG A 248 -29.37 -4.37 15.59
C ARG A 248 -30.32 -4.96 16.63
N THR A 249 -30.54 -6.28 16.63
CA THR A 249 -31.56 -6.94 17.47
C THR A 249 -31.16 -7.16 18.93
N SER A 250 -30.08 -6.54 19.42
CA SER A 250 -29.67 -6.61 20.83
C SER A 250 -29.60 -5.25 21.53
N THR A 251 -30.00 -4.17 20.86
CA THR A 251 -30.32 -2.91 21.54
C THR A 251 -31.65 -3.07 22.26
N VAL A 252 -31.55 -3.55 23.50
CA VAL A 252 -32.40 -3.24 24.67
C VAL A 252 -33.62 -2.38 24.31
N GLU A 253 -34.74 -3.04 23.97
CA GLU A 253 -36.06 -2.48 24.25
C GLU A 253 -36.17 -2.35 25.76
N SER A 254 -35.90 -1.14 26.25
CA SER A 254 -36.34 -0.71 27.56
C SER A 254 -37.81 -0.35 27.42
N GLU A 255 -38.66 -1.29 27.79
CA GLU A 255 -40.06 -1.10 28.11
C GLU A 255 -40.17 0.12 29.06
N PRO A 256 -40.89 1.21 28.72
CA PRO A 256 -41.19 2.23 29.69
C PRO A 256 -42.40 1.76 30.51
N ASP A 257 -42.14 1.42 31.77
CA ASP A 257 -43.14 1.26 32.82
C ASP A 257 -44.10 2.46 32.80
N LEU A 258 -45.33 2.20 32.38
CA LEU A 258 -46.44 3.12 32.46
C LEU A 258 -47.03 3.02 33.88
N ALA A 259 -46.48 3.81 34.81
CA ALA A 259 -47.07 3.97 36.13
C ALA A 259 -46.87 5.40 36.64
N GLU A 260 -47.63 6.35 36.07
CA GLU A 260 -47.98 7.59 36.78
C GLU A 260 -49.30 8.17 36.25
N GLU A 261 -50.42 7.54 36.64
CA GLU A 261 -51.70 8.27 36.78
C GLU A 261 -51.97 8.44 38.28
N VAL A 262 -51.53 9.58 38.81
CA VAL A 262 -52.16 10.19 39.97
C VAL A 262 -52.73 11.52 39.52
N LYS A 263 -54.06 11.55 39.34
CA LYS A 263 -54.85 12.77 39.36
C LYS A 263 -56.11 12.57 40.20
N HIS A 264 -56.21 13.48 41.18
CA HIS A 264 -57.34 13.84 42.04
C HIS A 264 -57.54 13.03 43.33
#